data_AF-A7EUV2-F1
#
_entry.id   AF-A7EUV2-F1
#
_cell.length_a   1.000
_cell.length_b   1.000
_cell.length_c   1.000
_cell.angle_alpha   90.00
_cell.angle_beta   90.00
_cell.angle_gamma   90.00
#
_symmetry.space_group_name_H-M   'P 1'
#
loop_
_entity.id
_entity.type
_entity.pdbx_description
1 polymer ?
#
loop_
_entity_poly.entity_id
_entity_poly.type
_entity_poly.pdbx_seq_one_letter_code
_entity_poly.pdbx_strand_id
1 'polypeptide(L)'
;MVAFHSTKGSFASQGPIHVYVNVGASAQSVFLEGVVYNDAYHAVQLTASGSQNRPEIKPGEVLIEGNTEIFWPQGTAYTRRDTLQFGCNENGKECVTEGFRYNSGYGDIYNLNEATFQPKDNGHPHAGGAHMDHSLVDGYTYLMVIVPDSEECLPYGCTEDPAGGWCPDSHKVLIGRDPTYTGCASDCRVMKTDAACCRGAYNHDECRASSQHFSDRCKNSYAYAYDDRKGLRFCGKVPQITYHFFNLNLDCDWAVMDPQTGNLSRDSRECLNRLIQAPYLSTKNSSGVYTDLW
;
A
#
# COMPACT_ATOMS: atom_id res chain seq x y z
N MET A 1 10.20 17.22 -26.23
CA MET A 1 8.79 17.01 -25.84
C MET A 1 8.68 15.52 -25.52
N VAL A 2 8.82 15.16 -24.24
CA VAL A 2 8.80 13.74 -23.83
C VAL A 2 7.33 13.37 -23.65
N ALA A 3 6.78 12.65 -24.62
CA ALA A 3 5.44 12.09 -24.50
C ALA A 3 5.55 10.82 -23.65
N PHE A 4 5.15 10.93 -22.38
CA PHE A 4 5.02 9.80 -21.48
C PHE A 4 3.84 8.94 -21.93
N HIS A 5 4.14 7.73 -22.43
CA HIS A 5 3.11 6.75 -22.75
C HIS A 5 2.92 5.88 -21.51
N SER A 6 1.74 5.93 -20.91
CA SER A 6 1.36 5.10 -19.77
C SER A 6 1.41 3.63 -20.15
N THR A 7 2.19 2.84 -19.44
CA THR A 7 2.22 1.38 -19.64
C THR A 7 1.27 0.75 -18.65
N LYS A 8 0.24 0.08 -19.16
CA LYS A 8 -0.61 -0.82 -18.38
C LYS A 8 0.30 -1.86 -17.72
N GLY A 9 0.52 -1.73 -16.40
CA GLY A 9 1.06 -2.82 -15.61
C GLY A 9 0.00 -3.91 -15.51
N SER A 10 0.02 -4.85 -16.46
CA SER A 10 -0.76 -6.08 -16.36
C SER A 10 0.04 -7.10 -15.54
N PHE A 11 -0.44 -7.45 -14.35
CA PHE A 11 0.11 -8.59 -13.61
C PHE A 11 -0.52 -9.88 -14.11
N ALA A 12 0.08 -10.47 -15.14
CA ALA A 12 -0.19 -11.84 -15.55
C ALA A 12 0.65 -12.83 -14.71
N SER A 13 0.54 -12.80 -13.38
CA SER A 13 1.08 -13.92 -12.61
C SER A 13 0.27 -15.17 -12.88
N GLN A 14 0.97 -16.19 -13.34
CA GLN A 14 0.50 -17.58 -13.33
C GLN A 14 1.18 -18.40 -12.21
N GLY A 15 1.87 -17.73 -11.26
CA GLY A 15 2.69 -18.36 -10.22
C GLY A 15 2.34 -17.91 -8.79
N PRO A 16 2.87 -18.59 -7.77
CA PRO A 16 2.65 -18.25 -6.36
C PRO A 16 3.23 -16.86 -6.03
N ILE A 17 2.55 -16.11 -5.15
CA ILE A 17 3.07 -14.86 -4.59
C ILE A 17 3.79 -15.18 -3.29
N HIS A 18 5.04 -14.76 -3.21
CA HIS A 18 5.87 -15.01 -2.04
C HIS A 18 5.91 -13.79 -1.12
N VAL A 19 5.84 -14.02 0.18
CA VAL A 19 5.81 -12.98 1.20
C VAL A 19 6.97 -13.16 2.15
N TYR A 20 7.68 -12.06 2.41
CA TYR A 20 8.82 -12.05 3.30
C TYR A 20 8.61 -10.93 4.30
N VAL A 21 8.41 -11.35 5.54
CA VAL A 21 8.34 -10.43 6.66
C VAL A 21 9.71 -10.46 7.31
N ASN A 22 10.46 -9.38 7.15
CA ASN A 22 11.63 -9.11 7.96
C ASN A 22 11.14 -8.70 9.36
N VAL A 23 11.15 -9.67 10.28
CA VAL A 23 10.92 -9.46 11.71
C VAL A 23 12.16 -8.81 12.34
N GLY A 24 12.44 -7.57 11.94
CA GLY A 24 13.30 -6.70 12.72
C GLY A 24 12.74 -6.57 14.14
N ALA A 25 13.58 -6.86 15.13
CA ALA A 25 13.34 -6.68 16.57
C ALA A 25 12.15 -7.42 17.24
N SER A 26 11.29 -8.17 16.54
CA SER A 26 10.18 -8.91 17.16
C SER A 26 10.49 -10.41 17.33
N ALA A 27 10.29 -10.92 18.56
CA ALA A 27 10.32 -12.36 18.87
C ALA A 27 8.97 -13.05 18.61
N GLN A 28 8.03 -12.36 17.96
CA GLN A 28 6.67 -12.84 17.68
C GLN A 28 6.46 -12.98 16.17
N SER A 29 5.87 -14.10 15.77
CA SER A 29 5.46 -14.34 14.39
C SER A 29 4.41 -13.31 13.96
N VAL A 30 4.74 -12.48 12.98
CA VAL A 30 3.76 -11.63 12.31
C VAL A 30 3.14 -12.44 11.18
N PHE A 31 1.88 -12.84 11.35
CA PHE A 31 1.12 -13.53 10.31
C PHE A 31 0.71 -12.50 9.27
N LEU A 32 1.23 -12.64 8.04
CA LEU A 32 0.59 -12.02 6.89
C LEU A 32 -0.54 -12.94 6.43
N GLU A 33 -1.75 -12.64 6.85
CA GLU A 33 -2.94 -13.18 6.22
C GLU A 33 -3.46 -12.10 5.27
N GLY A 34 -3.52 -12.45 3.99
CA GLY A 34 -4.02 -11.57 2.95
C GLY A 34 -4.11 -12.32 1.64
N VAL A 35 -4.83 -11.74 0.70
CA VAL A 35 -4.97 -12.23 -0.66
C VAL A 35 -4.50 -11.12 -1.59
N VAL A 36 -3.69 -11.46 -2.59
CA VAL A 36 -3.38 -10.56 -3.70
C VAL A 36 -4.14 -11.05 -4.93
N TYR A 37 -4.70 -10.10 -5.67
CA TYR A 37 -5.45 -10.37 -6.89
C TYR A 37 -4.61 -10.06 -8.12
N ASN A 38 -4.67 -10.94 -9.13
CA ASN A 38 -4.15 -10.62 -10.45
C ASN A 38 -5.17 -9.79 -11.27
N ASP A 39 -4.82 -9.44 -12.52
CA ASP A 39 -5.70 -8.66 -13.41
C ASP A 39 -7.08 -9.30 -13.68
N ALA A 40 -7.20 -10.61 -13.42
CA ALA A 40 -8.44 -11.37 -13.58
C ALA A 40 -9.16 -11.61 -12.24
N TYR A 41 -8.76 -10.91 -11.17
CA TYR A 41 -9.31 -11.03 -9.81
C TYR A 41 -9.25 -12.45 -9.25
N HIS A 42 -8.24 -13.24 -9.63
CA HIS A 42 -7.97 -14.52 -8.99
C HIS A 42 -7.18 -14.30 -7.69
N ALA A 43 -7.71 -14.87 -6.60
CA ALA A 43 -7.05 -14.88 -5.30
C ALA A 43 -5.76 -15.70 -5.34
N VAL A 44 -4.63 -15.10 -4.96
CA VAL A 44 -3.38 -15.81 -4.72
C VAL A 44 -3.10 -15.81 -3.24
N GLN A 45 -2.98 -17.02 -2.68
CA GLN A 45 -2.61 -17.22 -1.28
C GLN A 45 -1.16 -16.83 -1.05
N LEU A 46 -0.93 -16.07 0.02
CA LEU A 46 0.39 -15.58 0.39
C LEU A 46 1.20 -16.70 1.05
N THR A 47 2.38 -17.00 0.51
CA THR A 47 3.27 -18.00 1.10
C THR A 47 4.47 -17.34 1.77
N ALA A 48 4.62 -17.51 3.08
CA ALA A 48 5.79 -17.04 3.82
C ALA A 48 7.00 -17.96 3.56
N SER A 49 8.20 -17.39 3.44
CA SER A 49 9.38 -18.15 3.02
C SER A 49 10.04 -19.03 4.09
N GLY A 50 9.69 -18.82 5.36
CA GLY A 50 10.34 -19.47 6.50
C GLY A 50 11.82 -19.09 6.69
N SER A 51 12.37 -18.18 5.88
CA SER A 51 13.77 -17.73 5.88
C SER A 51 13.85 -16.22 6.09
N GLN A 52 14.87 -15.75 6.82
CA GLN A 52 15.16 -14.31 6.95
C GLN A 52 15.84 -13.72 5.71
N ASN A 53 16.31 -14.57 4.79
CA ASN A 53 16.90 -14.10 3.54
C ASN A 53 15.81 -13.74 2.53
N ARG A 54 15.96 -12.57 1.89
CA ARG A 54 15.19 -12.20 0.69
C ARG A 54 15.37 -13.28 -0.38
N PRO A 55 14.31 -13.71 -1.08
CA PRO A 55 14.43 -14.76 -2.08
C PRO A 55 14.86 -14.21 -3.43
N GLU A 56 15.05 -15.14 -4.34
CA GLU A 56 14.89 -14.85 -5.75
C GLU A 56 13.41 -14.62 -6.08
N ILE A 57 13.11 -13.54 -6.81
CA ILE A 57 11.79 -13.20 -7.35
C ILE A 57 11.86 -13.46 -8.85
N LYS A 58 11.19 -14.50 -9.33
CA LYS A 58 11.23 -14.84 -10.76
C LYS A 58 10.43 -13.83 -11.59
N PRO A 59 10.70 -13.72 -12.90
CA PRO A 59 9.85 -12.93 -13.78
C PRO A 59 8.38 -13.36 -13.67
N GLY A 60 7.50 -12.39 -13.37
CA GLY A 60 6.07 -12.63 -13.16
C GLY A 60 5.66 -12.91 -11.70
N GLU A 61 6.61 -13.00 -10.77
CA GLU A 61 6.33 -13.07 -9.33
C GLU A 61 6.26 -11.67 -8.69
N VAL A 62 5.58 -11.61 -7.54
CA VAL A 62 5.51 -10.45 -6.67
C VAL A 62 6.04 -10.87 -5.30
N LEU A 63 6.77 -9.93 -4.69
CA LEU A 63 7.25 -10.02 -3.33
C LEU A 63 6.64 -8.90 -2.49
N ILE A 64 6.03 -9.23 -1.36
CA ILE A 64 5.73 -8.24 -0.30
C ILE A 64 6.86 -8.29 0.72
N GLU A 65 7.57 -7.18 0.89
CA GLU A 65 8.62 -6.98 1.90
C GLU A 65 8.04 -6.19 3.08
N GLY A 66 7.88 -6.83 4.23
CA GLY A 66 7.44 -6.17 5.46
C GLY A 66 8.58 -6.01 6.46
N ASN A 67 8.92 -4.78 6.81
CA ASN A 67 9.87 -4.49 7.90
C ASN A 67 9.11 -4.16 9.18
N THR A 68 9.42 -4.85 10.27
CA THR A 68 8.82 -4.58 11.58
C THR A 68 9.83 -3.87 12.47
N GLU A 69 9.37 -2.87 13.22
CA GLU A 69 10.16 -2.10 14.19
C GLU A 69 9.35 -1.88 15.47
N ILE A 70 10.05 -1.83 16.61
CA ILE A 70 9.42 -1.42 17.88
C ILE A 70 9.24 0.10 17.81
N PHE A 71 8.00 0.57 17.86
CA PHE A 71 7.68 1.99 17.69
C PHE A 71 7.95 2.79 18.97
N TRP A 72 7.65 2.21 20.14
CA TRP A 72 7.90 2.86 21.43
C TRP A 72 9.07 2.21 22.16
N PRO A 73 10.00 2.97 22.76
CA PRO A 73 11.11 2.43 23.57
C PRO A 73 10.66 1.51 24.70
N GLN A 74 9.40 1.62 25.13
CA GLN A 74 8.76 0.81 26.16
C GLN A 74 8.30 -0.57 25.65
N GLY A 75 8.41 -0.86 24.35
CA GLY A 75 8.05 -2.15 23.75
C GLY A 75 6.54 -2.40 23.63
N THR A 76 5.72 -1.36 23.80
CA THR A 76 4.26 -1.47 23.89
C THR A 76 3.54 -1.22 22.58
N ALA A 77 4.22 -1.03 21.45
CA ALA A 77 3.61 -1.07 20.11
C ALA A 77 4.69 -1.44 19.09
N TYR A 78 4.27 -2.11 18.03
CA TYR A 78 5.12 -2.41 16.90
C TYR A 78 4.52 -1.81 15.64
N THR A 79 5.39 -1.28 14.80
CA THR A 79 5.03 -0.74 13.50
C THR A 79 5.59 -1.65 12.43
N ARG A 80 4.80 -1.85 11.40
CA ARG A 80 5.18 -2.59 10.22
C ARG A 80 5.08 -1.68 9.00
N ARG A 81 6.07 -1.79 8.12
CA ARG A 81 6.17 -1.06 6.87
C ARG A 81 6.32 -2.04 5.72
N ASP A 82 5.34 -2.04 4.84
CA ASP A 82 5.24 -2.95 3.70
C ASP A 82 5.52 -2.24 2.39
N THR A 83 6.38 -2.86 1.59
CA THR A 83 6.67 -2.44 0.22
C THR A 83 6.50 -3.62 -0.73
N LEU A 84 6.13 -3.34 -1.97
CA LEU A 84 5.91 -4.35 -2.99
C LEU A 84 7.06 -4.38 -3.98
N GLN A 85 7.54 -5.58 -4.31
CA GLN A 85 8.59 -5.81 -5.30
C GLN A 85 8.10 -6.66 -6.47
N PHE A 86 8.24 -6.17 -7.71
CA PHE A 86 7.87 -6.92 -8.91
C PHE A 86 8.71 -6.52 -10.13
N GLY A 87 8.62 -7.34 -11.19
CA GLY A 87 9.35 -7.08 -12.44
C GLY A 87 10.87 -7.19 -12.25
N CYS A 88 11.30 -8.13 -11.41
CA CYS A 88 12.71 -8.38 -11.13
C CYS A 88 13.39 -9.11 -12.28
N ASN A 89 14.71 -8.94 -12.39
CA ASN A 89 15.51 -9.71 -13.31
C ASN A 89 15.56 -11.19 -12.90
N GLU A 90 16.15 -12.04 -13.75
CA GLU A 90 16.19 -13.49 -13.55
C GLU A 90 16.78 -13.92 -12.20
N ASN A 91 17.65 -13.11 -11.59
CA ASN A 91 18.25 -13.41 -10.29
C ASN A 91 17.48 -12.81 -9.11
N GLY A 92 16.24 -12.36 -9.32
CA GLY A 92 15.41 -11.78 -8.26
C GLY A 92 15.91 -10.45 -7.72
N LYS A 93 16.75 -9.77 -8.49
CA LYS A 93 17.33 -8.47 -8.15
C LYS A 93 16.87 -7.42 -9.15
N GLU A 94 17.13 -6.15 -8.83
CA GLU A 94 16.85 -5.03 -9.73
C GLU A 94 15.38 -4.99 -10.19
N CYS A 95 14.44 -5.14 -9.26
CA CYS A 95 13.02 -5.05 -9.57
C CYS A 95 12.64 -3.66 -10.11
N VAL A 96 11.60 -3.60 -10.94
CA VAL A 96 11.04 -2.32 -11.43
C VAL A 96 10.78 -1.38 -10.26
N THR A 97 10.10 -1.88 -9.23
CA THR A 97 9.83 -1.19 -7.96
C THR A 97 11.03 -0.99 -7.03
N GLU A 98 12.15 -1.66 -7.27
CA GLU A 98 13.42 -1.35 -6.61
C GLU A 98 14.24 -0.31 -7.37
N GLY A 99 13.87 -0.05 -8.63
CA GLY A 99 14.53 0.90 -9.50
C GLY A 99 14.65 2.32 -8.93
N PHE A 100 13.79 2.65 -7.96
CA PHE A 100 13.81 3.89 -7.21
C PHE A 100 14.93 4.01 -6.18
N ARG A 101 15.48 2.88 -5.70
CA ARG A 101 16.57 2.85 -4.71
C ARG A 101 17.92 3.25 -5.29
N TYR A 102 18.06 3.30 -6.63
CA TYR A 102 19.39 3.32 -7.25
C TYR A 102 19.76 4.52 -8.11
N ASN A 103 18.86 5.38 -8.61
CA ASN A 103 19.34 6.42 -9.53
C ASN A 103 18.37 7.58 -9.88
N SER A 104 17.77 8.26 -8.91
CA SER A 104 16.81 9.33 -9.24
C SER A 104 17.37 10.74 -9.10
N GLY A 105 18.46 10.95 -8.36
CA GLY A 105 18.81 12.27 -7.86
C GLY A 105 17.77 12.84 -6.86
N TYR A 106 16.68 12.12 -6.60
CA TYR A 106 15.59 12.42 -5.66
C TYR A 106 15.65 11.55 -4.39
N GLY A 107 16.56 10.57 -4.35
CA GLY A 107 16.63 9.53 -3.31
C GLY A 107 15.60 8.42 -3.55
N ASP A 108 15.46 7.53 -2.56
CA ASP A 108 14.50 6.42 -2.61
C ASP A 108 13.07 6.95 -2.67
N ILE A 109 12.29 6.47 -3.63
CA ILE A 109 10.88 6.78 -3.81
C ILE A 109 10.11 5.47 -3.70
N TYR A 110 9.20 5.36 -2.73
CA TYR A 110 8.40 4.14 -2.56
C TYR A 110 7.01 4.47 -2.02
N ASN A 111 6.04 3.68 -2.49
CA ASN A 111 4.78 3.52 -1.80
C ASN A 111 4.96 2.62 -0.60
N LEU A 112 4.38 3.06 0.52
CA LEU A 112 4.45 2.36 1.77
C LEU A 112 3.04 2.06 2.27
N ASN A 113 2.82 0.82 2.72
CA ASN A 113 1.73 0.54 3.65
C ASN A 113 2.32 0.46 5.05
N GLU A 114 1.83 1.29 5.97
CA GLU A 114 2.27 1.30 7.36
C GLU A 114 1.13 0.84 8.28
N ALA A 115 1.46 0.02 9.27
CA ALA A 115 0.52 -0.46 10.26
C ALA A 115 1.17 -0.51 11.65
N THR A 116 0.68 0.30 12.57
CA THR A 116 1.09 0.36 13.97
C THR A 116 0.07 -0.35 14.85
N PHE A 117 0.48 -1.45 15.47
CA PHE A 117 -0.38 -2.32 16.26
C PHE A 117 -0.18 -2.07 17.76
N GLN A 118 -1.29 -1.99 18.48
CA GLN A 118 -1.30 -1.76 19.91
C GLN A 118 -1.65 -3.05 20.66
N PRO A 119 -0.77 -3.54 21.54
CA PRO A 119 -1.07 -4.60 22.49
C PRO A 119 -2.32 -4.28 23.31
N LYS A 120 -3.04 -5.34 23.66
CA LYS A 120 -4.12 -5.26 24.63
C LYS A 120 -3.55 -4.92 26.02
N ASP A 121 -4.38 -4.29 26.85
CA ASP A 121 -4.10 -4.05 28.26
C ASP A 121 -2.85 -3.18 28.55
N ASN A 122 -2.39 -2.39 27.57
CA ASN A 122 -1.25 -1.47 27.74
C ASN A 122 -1.65 -0.10 28.37
N GLY A 123 -2.94 0.08 28.72
CA GLY A 123 -3.47 1.31 29.30
C GLY A 123 -3.64 2.49 28.34
N HIS A 124 -3.33 2.32 27.04
CA HIS A 124 -3.53 3.33 26.01
C HIS A 124 -5.00 3.33 25.52
N PRO A 125 -5.60 4.49 25.16
CA PRO A 125 -6.98 4.55 24.65
C PRO A 125 -7.28 3.67 23.43
N HIS A 126 -6.25 3.31 22.67
CA HIS A 126 -6.33 2.52 21.43
C HIS A 126 -5.79 1.08 21.61
N ALA A 127 -5.69 0.59 22.85
CA ALA A 127 -5.21 -0.75 23.17
C ALA A 127 -5.98 -1.85 22.41
N GLY A 128 -5.26 -2.83 21.87
CA GLY A 128 -5.82 -3.92 21.07
C GLY A 128 -6.18 -3.57 19.63
N GLY A 129 -6.03 -2.30 19.23
CA GLY A 129 -6.32 -1.79 17.90
C GLY A 129 -5.09 -1.63 17.00
N ALA A 130 -5.31 -1.08 15.81
CA ALA A 130 -4.27 -0.78 14.82
C ALA A 130 -4.50 0.61 14.20
N HIS A 131 -3.40 1.34 13.95
CA HIS A 131 -3.39 2.51 13.08
C HIS A 131 -2.73 2.11 11.78
N MET A 132 -3.32 2.43 10.65
CA MET A 132 -2.86 1.98 9.35
C MET A 132 -2.96 3.12 8.34
N ASP A 133 -2.01 3.18 7.42
CA ASP A 133 -1.99 4.17 6.36
C ASP A 133 -1.28 3.65 5.11
N HIS A 134 -1.66 4.25 3.98
CA HIS A 134 -0.92 4.15 2.74
C HIS A 134 -0.21 5.49 2.55
N SER A 135 1.10 5.48 2.48
CA SER A 135 1.93 6.67 2.53
C SER A 135 2.62 6.95 1.21
N LEU A 136 2.41 8.19 0.73
CA LEU A 136 3.01 8.80 -0.45
C LEU A 136 4.06 9.85 -0.07
N VAL A 137 4.46 9.90 1.20
CA VAL A 137 5.46 10.85 1.73
C VAL A 137 6.76 10.77 0.93
N ASP A 138 7.12 9.56 0.50
CA ASP A 138 8.29 9.28 -0.32
C ASP A 138 7.99 9.21 -1.82
N GLY A 139 6.72 9.34 -2.21
CA GLY A 139 6.23 9.34 -3.59
C GLY A 139 5.34 8.14 -3.92
N TYR A 140 4.79 8.13 -5.13
CA TYR A 140 3.76 7.20 -5.59
C TYR A 140 4.21 6.45 -6.84
N THR A 141 4.22 5.11 -6.77
CA THR A 141 4.92 4.27 -7.73
C THR A 141 4.06 3.16 -8.35
N TYR A 142 3.00 2.77 -7.67
CA TYR A 142 2.02 1.77 -8.11
C TYR A 142 0.69 1.94 -7.38
N LEU A 143 -0.40 1.50 -7.99
CA LEU A 143 -1.73 1.55 -7.36
C LEU A 143 -1.79 0.56 -6.20
N MET A 144 -2.32 1.00 -5.07
CA MET A 144 -2.47 0.20 -3.87
C MET A 144 -3.76 0.59 -3.16
N VAL A 145 -4.60 -0.41 -2.87
CA VAL A 145 -5.75 -0.29 -1.97
C VAL A 145 -5.68 -1.41 -0.95
N ILE A 146 -5.81 -1.06 0.33
CA ILE A 146 -5.86 -2.00 1.43
C ILE A 146 -7.30 -2.01 1.94
N VAL A 147 -7.86 -3.21 2.01
CA VAL A 147 -9.23 -3.44 2.47
C VAL A 147 -9.18 -4.30 3.73
N PRO A 148 -9.40 -3.70 4.90
CA PRO A 148 -9.59 -4.45 6.13
C PRO A 148 -10.85 -5.32 6.07
N ASP A 149 -10.77 -6.56 6.55
CA ASP A 149 -11.93 -7.44 6.76
C ASP A 149 -12.63 -7.07 8.07
N SER A 150 -13.18 -5.86 8.11
CA SER A 150 -13.94 -5.32 9.23
C SER A 150 -14.76 -4.14 8.74
N GLU A 151 -16.07 -4.16 8.99
CA GLU A 151 -16.95 -3.04 8.63
C GLU A 151 -16.66 -1.76 9.42
N GLU A 152 -16.04 -1.91 10.60
CA GLU A 152 -15.60 -0.84 11.50
C GLU A 152 -14.30 -0.16 11.02
N CYS A 153 -13.60 -0.78 10.06
CA CYS A 153 -12.34 -0.31 9.51
C CYS A 153 -12.52 0.20 8.09
N LEU A 154 -12.14 1.46 7.85
CA LEU A 154 -12.22 2.02 6.52
C LEU A 154 -11.04 1.54 5.66
N PRO A 155 -11.27 1.28 4.36
CA PRO A 155 -10.18 1.02 3.43
C PRO A 155 -9.35 2.29 3.23
N TYR A 156 -8.15 2.09 2.71
CA TYR A 156 -7.22 3.18 2.43
C TYR A 156 -6.32 2.83 1.25
N GLY A 157 -5.68 3.84 0.66
CA GLY A 157 -4.91 3.67 -0.58
C GLY A 157 -5.17 4.74 -1.64
N CYS A 158 -4.66 4.49 -2.85
CA CYS A 158 -4.89 5.30 -4.03
C CYS A 158 -4.99 4.44 -5.29
N THR A 159 -5.95 4.77 -6.16
CA THR A 159 -6.22 4.10 -7.43
C THR A 159 -5.93 4.98 -8.64
N GLU A 160 -5.40 6.18 -8.42
CA GLU A 160 -5.00 7.08 -9.50
C GLU A 160 -3.79 6.53 -10.25
N ASP A 161 -3.69 6.79 -11.55
CA ASP A 161 -2.48 6.44 -12.32
C ASP A 161 -1.27 7.21 -11.74
N PRO A 162 -0.18 6.53 -11.30
CA PRO A 162 0.94 7.18 -10.64
C PRO A 162 1.59 8.31 -11.41
N ALA A 163 1.62 8.25 -12.74
CA ALA A 163 2.16 9.31 -13.59
C ALA A 163 1.08 10.00 -14.43
N GLY A 164 -0.17 9.90 -13.98
CA GLY A 164 -1.32 10.52 -14.64
C GLY A 164 -1.19 12.04 -14.75
N GLY A 165 -2.10 12.67 -15.49
CA GLY A 165 -2.06 14.11 -15.76
C GLY A 165 -2.15 15.02 -14.53
N TRP A 166 -2.44 14.46 -13.35
CA TRP A 166 -2.46 15.16 -12.08
C TRP A 166 -1.08 15.26 -11.42
N CYS A 167 -0.14 14.38 -11.75
CA CYS A 167 1.24 14.49 -11.29
C CYS A 167 1.93 15.61 -12.06
N PRO A 168 2.50 16.64 -11.40
CA PRO A 168 3.23 17.69 -12.10
C PRO A 168 4.41 17.13 -12.89
N ASP A 169 4.72 17.71 -14.06
CA ASP A 169 5.82 17.21 -14.89
C ASP A 169 7.19 17.28 -14.18
N SER A 170 7.38 18.22 -13.25
CA SER A 170 8.58 18.32 -12.41
C SER A 170 8.71 17.19 -11.37
N HIS A 171 7.64 16.45 -11.12
CA HIS A 171 7.57 15.37 -10.13
C HIS A 171 7.47 13.99 -10.80
N LYS A 172 7.25 13.92 -12.12
CA LYS A 172 7.26 12.65 -12.85
C LYS A 172 8.67 12.08 -12.86
N VAL A 173 8.80 10.85 -12.36
CA VAL A 173 10.07 10.13 -12.30
C VAL A 173 9.98 8.84 -13.09
N LEU A 174 11.07 8.48 -13.76
CA LEU A 174 11.21 7.16 -14.37
C LEU A 174 11.48 6.14 -13.26
N ILE A 175 10.80 5.00 -13.34
CA ILE A 175 10.90 3.91 -12.38
C ILE A 175 11.88 2.89 -12.94
N GLY A 176 13.06 2.80 -12.32
CA GLY A 176 14.06 1.80 -12.72
C GLY A 176 14.65 2.02 -14.11
N ARG A 177 15.13 0.93 -14.72
CA ARG A 177 15.84 0.98 -16.02
C ARG A 177 14.90 0.93 -17.21
N ASP A 178 13.66 0.49 -17.01
CA ASP A 178 12.65 0.48 -18.05
C ASP A 178 11.97 1.85 -18.10
N PRO A 179 12.21 2.66 -19.16
CA PRO A 179 11.67 4.02 -19.25
C PRO A 179 10.14 4.05 -19.42
N THR A 180 9.50 2.89 -19.55
CA THR A 180 8.06 2.76 -19.69
C THR A 180 7.33 2.79 -18.34
N TYR A 181 8.04 2.57 -17.22
CA TYR A 181 7.46 2.73 -15.89
C TYR A 181 7.74 4.14 -15.37
N THR A 182 6.68 4.80 -14.90
CA THR A 182 6.73 6.18 -14.39
C THR A 182 5.95 6.31 -13.09
N GLY A 183 6.47 7.11 -12.16
CA GLY A 183 5.84 7.41 -10.88
C GLY A 183 5.83 8.91 -10.61
N CYS A 184 5.35 9.30 -9.44
CA CYS A 184 5.32 10.69 -8.99
C CYS A 184 6.11 10.84 -7.70
N ALA A 185 7.09 11.75 -7.68
CA ALA A 185 7.79 12.13 -6.48
C ALA A 185 6.94 13.06 -5.59
N SER A 186 7.23 13.06 -4.29
CA SER A 186 6.69 14.06 -3.36
C SER A 186 7.48 15.37 -3.43
N ASP A 187 6.92 16.45 -2.88
CA ASP A 187 7.61 17.73 -2.75
C ASP A 187 8.89 17.58 -1.93
N CYS A 188 8.89 16.75 -0.89
CA CYS A 188 10.10 16.47 -0.10
C CYS A 188 11.21 15.90 -0.97
N ARG A 189 10.88 14.93 -1.84
CA ARG A 189 11.87 14.27 -2.70
C ARG A 189 12.40 15.20 -3.78
N VAL A 190 11.56 16.06 -4.35
CA VAL A 190 11.95 17.03 -5.39
C VAL A 190 12.70 18.22 -4.79
N MET A 191 12.17 18.85 -3.75
CA MET A 191 12.69 20.11 -3.21
C MET A 191 13.79 19.91 -2.16
N LYS A 192 13.75 18.82 -1.40
CA LYS A 192 14.70 18.45 -0.34
C LYS A 192 14.89 19.48 0.78
N THR A 193 13.95 20.41 0.94
CA THR A 193 13.96 21.43 1.99
C THR A 193 13.39 20.87 3.29
N ASP A 194 13.80 21.46 4.42
CA ASP A 194 13.27 21.07 5.73
C ASP A 194 11.77 21.30 5.84
N ALA A 195 11.25 22.36 5.22
CA ALA A 195 9.82 22.63 5.18
C ALA A 195 9.04 21.57 4.41
N ALA A 196 9.50 21.17 3.21
CA ALA A 196 8.81 20.17 2.40
C ALA A 196 8.86 18.76 3.03
N CYS A 197 9.93 18.47 3.77
CA CYS A 197 10.17 17.19 4.43
C CYS A 197 9.77 17.18 5.92
N CYS A 198 9.18 18.25 6.45
CA CYS A 198 8.83 18.40 7.85
C CYS A 198 9.98 18.14 8.86
N ARG A 199 11.19 18.65 8.58
CA ARG A 199 12.38 18.44 9.41
C ARG A 199 12.73 19.67 10.24
N GLY A 200 13.49 19.46 11.31
CA GLY A 200 14.05 20.53 12.13
C GLY A 200 12.96 21.42 12.71
N ALA A 201 13.00 22.71 12.38
CA ALA A 201 12.04 23.71 12.86
C ALA A 201 10.61 23.54 12.27
N TYR A 202 10.42 22.68 11.27
CA TYR A 202 9.14 22.40 10.63
C TYR A 202 8.57 21.04 11.05
N ASN A 203 8.90 20.55 12.26
CA ASN A 203 8.35 19.29 12.75
C ASN A 203 6.95 19.51 13.38
N HIS A 204 6.17 18.44 13.44
CA HIS A 204 4.85 18.41 14.09
C HIS A 204 3.94 19.58 13.66
N ASP A 205 3.56 20.46 14.59
CA ASP A 205 2.60 21.54 14.37
C ASP A 205 3.12 22.62 13.41
N GLU A 206 4.44 22.74 13.27
CA GLU A 206 5.07 23.68 12.36
C GLU A 206 5.22 23.12 10.93
N CYS A 207 4.91 21.83 10.71
CA CYS A 207 4.86 21.31 9.35
C CYS A 207 3.60 21.75 8.63
N ARG A 208 3.79 22.55 7.59
CA ARG A 208 2.72 22.88 6.65
C ARG A 208 2.57 21.75 5.63
N ALA A 209 1.33 21.55 5.17
CA ALA A 209 1.04 20.56 4.13
C ALA A 209 1.93 20.77 2.90
N SER A 210 2.51 19.69 2.41
CA SER A 210 3.27 19.59 1.17
C SER A 210 2.66 18.51 0.27
N SER A 211 3.12 18.44 -0.97
CA SER A 211 2.66 17.48 -1.99
C SER A 211 1.15 17.56 -2.24
N GLN A 212 0.63 18.78 -2.43
CA GLN A 212 -0.81 19.03 -2.58
C GLN A 212 -1.42 18.21 -3.73
N HIS A 213 -0.65 17.92 -4.78
CA HIS A 213 -1.08 17.05 -5.88
C HIS A 213 -1.51 15.66 -5.41
N PHE A 214 -0.85 15.09 -4.39
CA PHE A 214 -1.30 13.84 -3.76
C PHE A 214 -2.54 14.07 -2.90
N SER A 215 -2.56 15.12 -2.06
CA SER A 215 -3.71 15.43 -1.20
C SER A 215 -5.03 15.61 -1.97
N ASP A 216 -4.96 16.13 -3.19
CA ASP A 216 -6.14 16.40 -4.02
C ASP A 216 -6.69 15.12 -4.68
N ARG A 217 -5.81 14.16 -4.97
CA ARG A 217 -6.12 12.96 -5.78
C ARG A 217 -6.22 11.68 -4.96
N CYS A 218 -5.29 11.47 -4.06
CA CYS A 218 -5.19 10.31 -3.18
C CYS A 218 -5.68 10.65 -1.77
N LYS A 219 -6.96 11.04 -1.63
CA LYS A 219 -7.54 11.54 -0.37
C LYS A 219 -7.51 10.54 0.80
N ASN A 220 -7.28 9.26 0.51
CA ASN A 220 -7.20 8.16 1.47
C ASN A 220 -5.75 7.65 1.65
N SER A 221 -4.76 8.50 1.40
CA SER A 221 -3.34 8.22 1.59
C SER A 221 -2.66 9.41 2.26
N TYR A 222 -1.56 9.19 3.00
CA TYR A 222 -0.70 10.28 3.49
C TYR A 222 0.03 10.93 2.34
N ALA A 223 -0.15 12.24 2.17
CA ALA A 223 0.59 13.02 1.18
C ALA A 223 1.92 13.59 1.72
N TYR A 224 2.02 13.78 3.04
CA TYR A 224 3.20 14.34 3.73
C TYR A 224 3.29 13.81 5.17
N ALA A 225 4.41 14.06 5.85
CA ALA A 225 4.78 13.35 7.08
C ALA A 225 3.83 13.53 8.28
N TYR A 226 2.96 14.56 8.26
CA TYR A 226 2.01 14.85 9.35
C TYR A 226 0.56 14.95 8.83
N ASP A 227 0.22 14.16 7.80
CA ASP A 227 -1.12 14.15 7.16
C ASP A 227 -2.17 13.28 7.91
N ASP A 228 -2.08 13.26 9.24
CA ASP A 228 -2.88 12.37 10.11
C ASP A 228 -4.39 12.53 9.94
N ARG A 229 -4.84 13.71 9.51
CA ARG A 229 -6.26 14.02 9.35
C ARG A 229 -6.92 13.35 8.15
N LYS A 230 -6.14 12.87 7.16
CA LYS A 230 -6.69 12.36 5.89
C LYS A 230 -6.33 10.92 5.59
N GLY A 231 -5.09 10.50 5.83
CA GLY A 231 -4.65 9.15 5.44
C GLY A 231 -4.54 8.12 6.56
N LEU A 232 -4.67 8.52 7.84
CA LEU A 232 -4.60 7.58 8.95
C LEU A 232 -5.95 6.90 9.16
N ARG A 233 -5.92 5.59 9.31
CA ARG A 233 -7.09 4.77 9.65
C ARG A 233 -6.88 4.10 10.98
N PHE A 234 -7.80 4.34 11.90
CA PHE A 234 -7.82 3.62 13.16
C PHE A 234 -8.85 2.50 13.13
N CYS A 235 -8.45 1.34 13.64
CA CYS A 235 -9.28 0.17 13.85
C CYS A 235 -9.23 -0.22 15.32
N GLY A 236 -10.40 -0.34 15.97
CA GLY A 236 -10.50 -0.72 17.39
C GLY A 236 -10.03 -2.15 17.70
N LYS A 237 -9.86 -2.98 16.66
CA LYS A 237 -9.28 -4.32 16.71
C LYS A 237 -8.34 -4.48 15.52
N VAL A 238 -7.32 -5.31 15.65
CA VAL A 238 -6.46 -5.70 14.51
C VAL A 238 -7.29 -6.47 13.49
N PRO A 239 -7.52 -5.96 12.26
CA PRO A 239 -8.28 -6.68 11.24
C PRO A 239 -7.36 -7.60 10.44
N GLN A 240 -7.95 -8.62 9.78
CA GLN A 240 -7.29 -9.21 8.61
C GLN A 240 -7.31 -8.18 7.47
N ILE A 241 -6.30 -8.19 6.60
CA ILE A 241 -6.18 -7.20 5.53
C ILE A 241 -6.05 -7.88 4.18
N THR A 242 -6.78 -7.36 3.21
CA THR A 242 -6.68 -7.77 1.83
C THR A 242 -5.97 -6.68 1.04
N TYR A 243 -4.91 -7.07 0.33
CA TYR A 243 -4.14 -6.14 -0.47
C TYR A 243 -4.56 -6.22 -1.94
N HIS A 244 -5.00 -5.09 -2.46
CA HIS A 244 -5.27 -4.93 -3.88
C HIS A 244 -4.18 -4.04 -4.48
N PHE A 245 -3.36 -4.63 -5.34
CA PHE A 245 -2.31 -3.93 -6.07
C PHE A 245 -2.58 -4.04 -7.57
N PHE A 246 -2.25 -2.99 -8.31
CA PHE A 246 -2.30 -2.93 -9.79
C PHE A 246 -3.69 -2.93 -10.44
N ASN A 247 -3.74 -2.30 -11.63
CA ASN A 247 -4.88 -2.32 -12.55
C ASN A 247 -6.26 -2.12 -11.88
N LEU A 248 -6.30 -1.28 -10.84
CA LEU A 248 -7.51 -0.91 -10.11
C LEU A 248 -8.29 0.14 -10.91
N ASN A 249 -8.71 -0.23 -12.12
CA ASN A 249 -9.72 0.52 -12.83
C ASN A 249 -11.09 0.16 -12.27
N LEU A 250 -11.34 0.65 -11.06
CA LEU A 250 -12.62 0.46 -10.39
C LEU A 250 -13.66 1.30 -11.14
N ASP A 251 -14.73 0.64 -11.57
CA ASP A 251 -15.90 1.28 -12.17
C ASP A 251 -16.85 1.86 -11.10
N CYS A 252 -16.33 2.10 -9.90
CA CYS A 252 -17.08 2.54 -8.74
C CYS A 252 -16.23 3.42 -7.80
N ASP A 253 -16.91 4.28 -7.07
CA ASP A 253 -16.33 5.07 -5.98
C ASP A 253 -16.08 4.16 -4.78
N TRP A 254 -14.83 3.92 -4.38
CA TRP A 254 -14.50 2.89 -3.38
C TRP A 254 -14.28 3.40 -1.95
N ALA A 255 -14.05 4.70 -1.76
CA ALA A 255 -13.79 5.29 -0.45
C ALA A 255 -14.28 6.73 -0.35
N VAL A 256 -15.55 6.95 -0.71
CA VAL A 256 -16.27 8.21 -0.51
C VAL A 256 -17.00 8.16 0.81
N MET A 257 -16.75 9.15 1.67
CA MET A 257 -17.42 9.31 2.96
C MET A 257 -18.71 10.11 2.78
N ASP A 258 -19.79 9.62 3.36
CA ASP A 258 -21.05 10.34 3.50
C ASP A 258 -20.89 11.45 4.56
N PRO A 259 -21.12 12.73 4.21
CA PRO A 259 -20.85 13.84 5.11
C PRO A 259 -21.86 13.97 6.26
N GLN A 260 -23.03 13.31 6.17
CA GLN A 260 -24.05 13.36 7.21
C GLN A 260 -23.82 12.28 8.27
N THR A 261 -23.41 11.09 7.83
CA THR A 261 -23.24 9.94 8.72
C THR A 261 -21.80 9.74 9.18
N GLY A 262 -20.82 10.29 8.45
CA GLY A 262 -19.41 10.03 8.70
C GLY A 262 -18.98 8.59 8.37
N ASN A 263 -19.83 7.83 7.67
CA ASN A 263 -19.55 6.46 7.22
C ASN A 263 -19.23 6.44 5.71
N LEU A 264 -18.79 5.30 5.18
CA LEU A 264 -18.72 5.11 3.73
C LEU A 264 -20.10 5.28 3.09
N SER A 265 -20.11 5.89 1.91
CA SER A 265 -21.30 5.94 1.07
C SER A 265 -21.75 4.51 0.73
N ARG A 266 -23.04 4.35 0.42
CA ARG A 266 -23.60 3.07 -0.02
C ARG A 266 -22.83 2.52 -1.23
N ASP A 267 -22.57 3.37 -2.22
CA ASP A 267 -21.91 2.98 -3.46
C ASP A 267 -20.46 2.53 -3.18
N SER A 268 -19.76 3.18 -2.24
CA SER A 268 -18.45 2.70 -1.76
C SER A 268 -18.50 1.40 -0.99
N ARG A 269 -19.53 1.19 -0.15
CA ARG A 269 -19.71 -0.10 0.51
C ARG A 269 -19.97 -1.21 -0.49
N GLU A 270 -20.80 -0.99 -1.51
CA GLU A 270 -21.07 -1.95 -2.58
C GLU A 270 -19.82 -2.26 -3.41
N CYS A 271 -19.03 -1.24 -3.74
CA CYS A 271 -17.75 -1.37 -4.45
C CYS A 271 -16.76 -2.25 -3.67
N LEU A 272 -16.58 -1.97 -2.37
CA LEU A 272 -15.68 -2.75 -1.51
C LEU A 272 -16.20 -4.16 -1.28
N ASN A 273 -17.51 -4.34 -1.07
CA ASN A 273 -18.09 -5.66 -0.94
C ASN A 273 -17.83 -6.51 -2.19
N ARG A 274 -17.85 -5.93 -3.40
CA ARG A 274 -17.43 -6.64 -4.62
C ARG A 274 -15.96 -7.05 -4.56
N LEU A 275 -15.07 -6.20 -4.06
CA LEU A 275 -13.65 -6.52 -3.92
C LEU A 275 -13.40 -7.62 -2.87
N ILE A 276 -14.14 -7.58 -1.75
CA ILE A 276 -14.10 -8.58 -0.68
C ILE A 276 -14.79 -9.89 -1.08
N GLN A 277 -15.83 -9.85 -1.93
CA GLN A 277 -16.61 -11.03 -2.36
C GLN A 277 -16.18 -11.64 -3.70
N ALA A 278 -15.41 -10.93 -4.52
CA ALA A 278 -14.66 -11.52 -5.65
C ALA A 278 -14.04 -12.91 -5.34
N PRO A 279 -13.45 -13.16 -4.14
CA PRO A 279 -12.96 -14.49 -3.76
C PRO A 279 -14.02 -15.60 -3.67
N TYR A 280 -15.31 -15.28 -3.50
CA TYR A 280 -16.39 -16.28 -3.44
C TYR A 280 -17.01 -16.60 -4.80
N LEU A 281 -16.87 -15.72 -5.79
CA LEU A 281 -17.52 -15.90 -7.10
C LEU A 281 -16.67 -16.69 -8.10
N SER A 282 -15.35 -16.82 -7.89
CA SER A 282 -14.47 -17.58 -8.78
C SER A 282 -14.50 -19.11 -8.57
N THR A 283 -15.23 -19.62 -7.58
CA THR A 283 -15.37 -21.06 -7.31
C THR A 283 -16.68 -21.66 -7.85
N LYS A 284 -17.52 -20.89 -8.54
CA LYS A 284 -18.63 -21.47 -9.32
C LYS A 284 -18.11 -22.16 -10.57
N ASN A 285 -17.71 -23.42 -10.42
CA ASN A 285 -17.65 -24.34 -11.54
C ASN A 285 -19.05 -24.44 -12.18
N SER A 286 -19.06 -24.66 -13.49
CA SER A 286 -20.22 -24.68 -14.40
C SER A 286 -21.28 -25.77 -14.13
N SER A 287 -21.34 -26.33 -12.92
CA SER A 287 -22.24 -27.41 -12.52
C SER A 287 -23.23 -27.06 -11.40
N GLY A 288 -23.17 -25.86 -10.80
CA GLY A 288 -24.29 -25.33 -10.00
C GLY A 288 -24.70 -26.13 -8.75
N VAL A 289 -23.76 -26.80 -8.06
CA VAL A 289 -24.04 -27.46 -6.78
C VAL A 289 -23.12 -26.89 -5.70
N TYR A 290 -23.74 -26.38 -4.62
CA TYR A 290 -23.05 -25.95 -3.41
C TYR A 290 -22.76 -27.17 -2.52
N THR A 291 -21.54 -27.28 -2.02
CA THR A 291 -21.24 -28.11 -0.84
C THR A 291 -20.49 -27.23 0.15
N ASP A 292 -21.14 -26.93 1.27
CA ASP A 292 -20.52 -26.30 2.43
C ASP A 292 -19.58 -27.30 3.10
N LEU A 293 -18.33 -26.90 3.38
CA LEU A 293 -17.49 -27.60 4.35
C LEU A 293 -16.73 -26.59 5.21
N TRP A 294 -16.76 -26.91 6.51
CA TRP A 294 -16.11 -26.29 7.65
C TRP A 294 -14.59 -26.18 7.53
#